data_AF-A0AAD8Y2N8-F1
#
_entry.id   AF-A0AAD8Y2N8-F1
#
_cell.length_a   1.000
_cell.length_b   1.000
_cell.length_c   1.000
_cell.angle_alpha   90.00
_cell.angle_beta   90.00
_cell.angle_gamma   90.00
#
_symmetry.space_group_name_H-M   'P 1'
#
loop_
_entity.id
_entity.type
_entity.pdbx_description
1 polymer ?
#
loop_
_entity_poly.entity_id
_entity_poly.type
_entity_poly.pdbx_seq_one_letter_code
_entity_poly.pdbx_strand_id
1 'polypeptide(L)'
;MVSRKKAKGKARKAAAKAKKEEEKEAHNDSSAAAAQQREHEQEGALEAQMQRLLIDSLPSPCKHGFDPFPEGGNCDRFVSLFLETFNAGIGNKDGKKIDTMLEAVDAVDKKYPEVLYDSSKMKHILSYFLSGGTDHILNGRDGAARTTVAVIIMFEEFIAFSVLKTKAVLHLQKLKEIFIADDHTLVSFFRKRITCSCLDKKHKEVKSIKKMGYCNNEKCPLPGGKVERSKMKKAKGKARKAAVKAKKEEEEEAHDDSSAAAAQQREQEGAETQLQMQRLLIDSLPPLCKHGCDPFPAGHICDRFVCFYLDTCASSDALTKWTGFGARVVPLLEALDAVEEKYPEVLHDSSKMKQILTYFSSVGTQEILNEDGDAARITSAKAHYMFLFG
;
A
#
# COMPACT_ATOMS: atom_id res chain seq x y z
N MET A 1 44.21 61.82 24.37
CA MET A 1 43.80 60.42 24.62
C MET A 1 42.85 59.96 23.52
N VAL A 2 43.34 59.15 22.58
CA VAL A 2 42.53 58.67 21.43
C VAL A 2 41.63 57.52 21.88
N SER A 3 40.32 57.70 21.73
CA SER A 3 39.28 56.82 22.25
C SER A 3 39.36 55.39 21.70
N ARG A 4 39.59 54.42 22.62
CA ARG A 4 39.66 52.96 22.40
C ARG A 4 38.48 52.35 21.63
N LYS A 5 37.36 53.06 21.43
CA LYS A 5 36.18 52.55 20.70
C LYS A 5 36.37 52.46 19.18
N LYS A 6 37.24 53.26 18.55
CA LYS A 6 37.42 53.23 17.07
C LYS A 6 38.30 52.07 16.57
N ALA A 7 39.17 51.50 17.40
CA ALA A 7 40.04 50.38 16.99
C ALA A 7 39.30 49.04 16.89
N LYS A 8 38.29 48.80 17.75
CA LYS A 8 37.57 47.51 17.82
C LYS A 8 36.63 47.27 16.62
N GLY A 9 36.19 48.32 15.93
CA GLY A 9 35.33 48.23 14.75
C GLY A 9 36.06 47.78 13.48
N LYS A 10 37.34 48.15 13.31
CA LYS A 10 38.14 47.75 12.13
C LYS A 10 38.49 46.25 12.14
N ALA A 11 38.76 45.68 13.31
CA ALA A 11 39.06 44.25 13.44
C ALA A 11 37.87 43.34 13.07
N ARG A 12 36.64 43.71 13.48
CA ARG A 12 35.42 42.94 13.14
C ARG A 12 35.10 42.95 11.64
N LYS A 13 35.42 44.04 10.93
CA LYS A 13 35.16 44.15 9.49
C LYS A 13 36.14 43.35 8.64
N ALA A 14 37.38 43.15 9.11
CA ALA A 14 38.37 42.30 8.45
C ALA A 14 38.03 40.80 8.61
N ALA A 15 37.63 40.36 9.81
CA ALA A 15 37.26 38.96 10.05
C ALA A 15 36.02 38.52 9.25
N ALA A 16 35.02 39.40 9.09
CA ALA A 16 33.83 39.11 8.28
C ALA A 16 34.13 39.03 6.77
N LYS A 17 35.19 39.71 6.30
CA LYS A 17 35.60 39.64 4.88
C LYS A 17 36.34 38.34 4.59
N ALA A 18 37.26 37.93 5.46
CA ALA A 18 37.99 36.66 5.31
C ALA A 18 37.05 35.45 5.30
N LYS A 19 36.06 35.41 6.19
CA LYS A 19 35.09 34.30 6.26
C LYS A 19 34.22 34.18 5.00
N LYS A 20 33.98 35.29 4.30
CA LYS A 20 33.18 35.33 3.07
C LYS A 20 33.99 34.98 1.81
N GLU A 21 35.32 35.01 1.89
CA GLU A 21 36.21 34.55 0.83
C GLU A 21 36.45 33.04 0.95
N GLU A 22 36.63 32.48 2.16
CA GLU A 22 36.70 31.01 2.37
C GLU A 22 35.43 30.27 1.94
N GLU A 23 34.23 30.80 2.23
CA GLU A 23 32.97 30.17 1.81
C GLU A 23 32.78 30.19 0.27
N LYS A 24 33.46 31.08 -0.45
CA LYS A 24 33.41 31.13 -1.92
C LYS A 24 34.37 30.14 -2.57
N GLU A 25 35.53 29.90 -1.98
CA GLU A 25 36.47 28.88 -2.48
C GLU A 25 35.93 27.46 -2.23
N ALA A 26 35.36 27.19 -1.05
CA ALA A 26 34.78 25.88 -0.75
C ALA A 26 33.57 25.50 -1.65
N HIS A 27 32.83 26.49 -2.17
CA HIS A 27 31.71 26.25 -3.07
C HIS A 27 32.17 25.94 -4.52
N ASN A 28 33.35 26.41 -4.95
CA ASN A 28 33.85 26.15 -6.29
C ASN A 28 34.42 24.73 -6.43
N ASP A 29 35.11 24.22 -5.41
CA ASP A 29 35.71 22.89 -5.46
C ASP A 29 34.66 21.76 -5.40
N SER A 30 33.55 21.97 -4.68
CA SER A 30 32.43 21.02 -4.65
C SER A 30 31.64 20.96 -5.97
N SER A 31 31.70 22.02 -6.80
CA SER A 31 30.98 22.09 -8.07
C SER A 31 31.68 21.30 -9.18
N ALA A 32 33.01 21.25 -9.18
CA ALA A 32 33.79 20.57 -10.22
C ALA A 32 33.70 19.05 -10.08
N ALA A 33 33.77 18.51 -8.86
CA ALA A 33 33.65 17.08 -8.60
C ALA A 33 32.25 16.53 -8.98
N ALA A 34 31.19 17.30 -8.70
CA ALA A 34 29.83 16.92 -9.06
C ALA A 34 29.59 16.93 -10.59
N ALA A 35 30.33 17.74 -11.36
CA ALA A 35 30.23 17.75 -12.81
C ALA A 35 30.90 16.50 -13.44
N GLN A 36 32.09 16.13 -12.97
CA GLN A 36 32.82 14.95 -13.47
C GLN A 36 32.06 13.65 -13.17
N GLN A 37 31.41 13.54 -12.01
CA GLN A 37 30.60 12.37 -11.67
C GLN A 37 29.37 12.23 -12.59
N ARG A 38 28.78 13.35 -13.03
CA ARG A 38 27.64 13.35 -13.97
C ARG A 38 28.05 12.95 -15.38
N GLU A 39 29.25 13.32 -15.83
CA GLU A 39 29.76 12.91 -17.14
C GLU A 39 30.03 11.40 -17.19
N HIS A 40 30.65 10.83 -16.15
CA HIS A 40 30.89 9.39 -16.06
C HIS A 40 29.59 8.57 -15.94
N GLU A 41 28.57 9.10 -15.26
CA GLU A 41 27.23 8.49 -15.22
C GLU A 41 26.50 8.57 -16.57
N GLN A 42 26.71 9.65 -17.34
CA GLN A 42 26.14 9.81 -18.68
C GLN A 42 26.80 8.89 -19.71
N GLU A 43 28.13 8.72 -19.67
CA GLU A 43 28.86 7.81 -20.57
C GLU A 43 28.45 6.35 -20.32
N GLY A 44 28.35 5.92 -19.06
CA GLY A 44 27.86 4.58 -18.73
C GLY A 44 26.41 4.33 -19.16
N ALA A 45 25.55 5.35 -19.07
CA ALA A 45 24.17 5.28 -19.55
C ALA A 45 24.08 5.20 -21.09
N LEU A 46 24.95 5.92 -21.81
CA LEU A 46 25.02 5.91 -23.27
C LEU A 46 25.56 4.58 -23.80
N GLU A 47 26.61 4.04 -23.17
CA GLU A 47 27.20 2.76 -23.55
C GLU A 47 26.23 1.59 -23.32
N ALA A 48 25.52 1.59 -22.19
CA ALA A 48 24.44 0.64 -21.94
C ALA A 48 23.27 0.78 -22.94
N GLN A 49 23.02 1.98 -23.45
CA GLN A 49 22.03 2.22 -24.50
C GLN A 49 22.51 1.71 -25.87
N MET A 50 23.79 1.85 -26.20
CA MET A 50 24.37 1.34 -27.44
C MET A 50 24.46 -0.20 -27.46
N GLN A 51 24.81 -0.83 -26.33
CA GLN A 51 24.82 -2.30 -26.23
C GLN A 51 23.41 -2.90 -26.38
N ARG A 52 22.37 -2.18 -25.96
CA ARG A 52 20.97 -2.59 -26.23
C ARG A 52 20.61 -2.55 -27.71
N LEU A 53 21.10 -1.55 -28.45
CA LEU A 53 20.80 -1.40 -29.88
C LEU A 53 21.48 -2.44 -30.77
N LEU A 54 22.64 -2.98 -30.36
CA LEU A 54 23.36 -3.99 -31.13
C LEU A 54 22.73 -5.39 -31.04
N ILE A 55 21.98 -5.69 -29.97
CA ILE A 55 21.24 -6.96 -29.83
C ILE A 55 19.93 -6.96 -30.66
N ASP A 56 19.42 -5.78 -31.05
CA ASP A 56 18.15 -5.61 -31.77
C ASP A 56 18.21 -5.93 -33.29
N SER A 57 19.35 -6.38 -33.82
CA SER A 57 19.57 -6.48 -35.28
C SER A 57 19.56 -7.90 -35.88
N LEU A 58 19.23 -8.94 -35.09
CA LEU A 58 18.94 -10.28 -35.63
C LEU A 58 17.49 -10.67 -35.32
N PRO A 59 16.56 -10.59 -36.29
CA PRO A 59 15.16 -10.93 -36.08
C PRO A 59 15.00 -12.45 -35.98
N SER A 60 15.18 -12.98 -34.77
CA SER A 60 14.48 -14.19 -34.36
C SER A 60 13.08 -13.80 -33.83
N PRO A 61 12.02 -14.58 -34.16
CA PRO A 61 10.63 -14.18 -33.98
C PRO A 61 10.29 -13.99 -32.50
N CYS A 62 9.65 -12.87 -32.18
CA CYS A 62 9.45 -12.46 -30.79
C CYS A 62 8.62 -13.50 -30.01
N LYS A 63 9.25 -14.17 -29.04
CA LYS A 63 8.55 -14.88 -27.95
C LYS A 63 8.31 -13.96 -26.74
N HIS A 64 8.22 -12.65 -27.00
CA HIS A 64 8.09 -11.57 -26.03
C HIS A 64 9.04 -11.67 -24.82
N GLY A 65 10.27 -12.13 -25.05
CA GLY A 65 11.31 -12.23 -24.02
C GLY A 65 11.11 -13.36 -23.00
N PHE A 66 10.23 -14.32 -23.27
CA PHE A 66 10.02 -15.47 -22.42
C PHE A 66 10.74 -16.72 -22.96
N ASP A 67 11.47 -17.37 -22.06
CA ASP A 67 12.03 -18.70 -22.27
C ASP A 67 11.07 -19.74 -21.67
N PRO A 68 10.50 -20.65 -22.49
CA PRO A 68 9.54 -21.65 -22.02
C PRO A 68 10.02 -22.44 -20.79
N PHE A 69 9.08 -22.79 -19.92
CA PHE A 69 9.38 -23.69 -18.82
C PHE A 69 9.84 -25.06 -19.34
N PRO A 70 10.76 -25.74 -18.65
CA PRO A 70 10.96 -27.17 -18.86
C PRO A 70 9.62 -27.89 -18.65
N GLU A 71 9.26 -28.76 -19.59
CA GLU A 71 7.99 -29.48 -19.55
C GLU A 71 7.85 -30.27 -18.23
N GLY A 72 6.74 -30.06 -17.53
CA GLY A 72 6.47 -30.70 -16.24
C GLY A 72 7.26 -30.17 -15.04
N GLY A 73 8.05 -29.10 -15.20
CA GLY A 73 8.75 -28.44 -14.11
C GLY A 73 7.81 -27.79 -13.08
N ASN A 74 8.31 -27.54 -11.86
CA ASN A 74 7.48 -26.98 -10.78
C ASN A 74 6.90 -25.59 -11.13
N CYS A 75 7.60 -24.75 -11.90
CA CYS A 75 7.07 -23.45 -12.34
C CYS A 75 5.87 -23.58 -13.28
N ASP A 76 5.90 -24.56 -14.19
CA ASP A 76 4.79 -24.85 -15.11
C ASP A 76 3.55 -25.35 -14.35
N ARG A 77 3.76 -26.29 -13.42
CA ARG A 77 2.70 -26.80 -12.52
C ARG A 77 2.15 -25.72 -11.59
N PHE A 78 3.01 -24.83 -11.10
CA PHE A 78 2.61 -23.67 -10.30
C PHE A 78 1.67 -22.76 -11.09
N VAL A 79 2.07 -22.37 -12.30
CA VAL A 79 1.29 -21.47 -13.15
C VAL A 79 -0.05 -22.11 -13.53
N SER A 80 -0.03 -23.40 -13.87
CA SER A 80 -1.24 -24.17 -14.18
C SER A 80 -2.21 -24.17 -13.00
N LEU A 81 -1.75 -24.54 -11.79
CA LEU A 81 -2.61 -24.54 -10.59
C LEU A 81 -3.14 -23.13 -10.27
N PHE A 82 -2.30 -22.10 -10.38
CA PHE A 82 -2.71 -20.73 -10.14
C PHE A 82 -3.84 -20.33 -11.09
N LEU A 83 -3.66 -20.55 -12.39
CA LEU A 83 -4.62 -20.17 -13.42
C LEU A 83 -5.92 -20.97 -13.30
N GLU A 84 -5.85 -22.28 -13.02
CA GLU A 84 -7.03 -23.12 -12.79
C GLU A 84 -7.86 -22.60 -11.60
N THR A 85 -7.20 -22.37 -10.46
CA THR A 85 -7.86 -21.88 -9.23
C THR A 85 -8.48 -20.50 -9.46
N PHE A 86 -7.71 -19.60 -10.09
CA PHE A 86 -8.16 -18.24 -10.39
C PHE A 86 -9.36 -18.22 -11.35
N ASN A 87 -9.31 -18.99 -12.43
CA ASN A 87 -10.39 -19.06 -13.41
C ASN A 87 -11.66 -19.71 -12.84
N ALA A 88 -11.51 -20.74 -11.99
CA ALA A 88 -12.63 -21.34 -11.27
C ALA A 88 -13.32 -20.33 -10.33
N GLY A 89 -12.54 -19.44 -9.71
CA GLY A 89 -13.06 -18.36 -8.87
C GLY A 89 -13.85 -17.30 -9.64
N ILE A 90 -13.35 -16.89 -10.82
CA ILE A 90 -14.00 -15.84 -11.64
C ILE A 90 -15.40 -16.24 -12.11
N GLY A 91 -15.61 -17.50 -12.49
CA GLY A 91 -16.89 -17.97 -13.02
C GLY A 91 -18.05 -17.95 -12.03
N ASN A 92 -17.76 -17.82 -10.73
CA ASN A 92 -18.72 -18.03 -9.65
C ASN A 92 -19.02 -16.77 -8.81
N LYS A 93 -18.30 -15.65 -9.03
CA LYS A 93 -18.35 -14.50 -8.11
C LYS A 93 -18.51 -13.18 -8.88
N ASP A 94 -19.63 -12.51 -8.65
CA ASP A 94 -19.95 -11.17 -9.18
C ASP A 94 -19.03 -10.09 -8.57
N GLY A 95 -17.78 -10.00 -9.07
CA GLY A 95 -16.92 -8.84 -8.86
C GLY A 95 -15.76 -9.00 -7.86
N LYS A 96 -15.59 -10.15 -7.23
CA LYS A 96 -14.51 -10.40 -6.24
C LYS A 96 -13.19 -10.87 -6.85
N LYS A 97 -12.70 -10.21 -7.91
CA LYS A 97 -11.47 -10.62 -8.63
C LYS A 97 -10.24 -10.67 -7.74
N ILE A 98 -10.11 -9.74 -6.79
CA ILE A 98 -8.98 -9.72 -5.85
C ILE A 98 -9.03 -10.95 -4.95
N ASP A 99 -10.19 -11.25 -4.36
CA ASP A 99 -10.37 -12.44 -3.51
C ASP A 99 -10.01 -13.72 -4.26
N THR A 100 -10.44 -13.85 -5.53
CA THR A 100 -10.07 -15.01 -6.36
C THR A 100 -8.56 -15.09 -6.64
N MET A 101 -7.85 -13.96 -6.73
CA MET A 101 -6.39 -13.96 -6.84
C MET A 101 -5.75 -14.40 -5.53
N LEU A 102 -6.24 -13.94 -4.39
CA LEU A 102 -5.73 -14.34 -3.08
C LEU A 102 -5.97 -15.84 -2.81
N GLU A 103 -7.13 -16.37 -3.20
CA GLU A 103 -7.42 -17.80 -3.17
C GLU A 103 -6.46 -18.60 -4.06
N ALA A 104 -6.14 -18.10 -5.26
CA ALA A 104 -5.18 -18.75 -6.14
C ALA A 104 -3.74 -18.71 -5.58
N VAL A 105 -3.33 -17.61 -4.94
CA VAL A 105 -2.05 -17.51 -4.22
C VAL A 105 -2.00 -18.52 -3.08
N ASP A 106 -3.07 -18.62 -2.30
CA ASP A 106 -3.18 -19.57 -1.19
C ASP A 106 -3.04 -21.03 -1.65
N ALA A 107 -3.67 -21.37 -2.78
CA ALA A 107 -3.58 -22.69 -3.37
C ALA A 107 -2.14 -23.04 -3.81
N VAL A 108 -1.43 -22.11 -4.45
CA VAL A 108 -0.04 -22.36 -4.87
C VAL A 108 0.95 -22.29 -3.71
N ASP A 109 0.68 -21.49 -2.68
CA ASP A 109 1.48 -21.46 -1.44
C ASP A 109 1.45 -22.82 -0.74
N LYS A 110 0.27 -23.44 -0.65
CA LYS A 110 0.10 -24.77 -0.06
C LYS A 110 0.82 -25.88 -0.82
N LYS A 111 0.83 -25.82 -2.15
CA LYS A 111 1.33 -26.92 -2.99
C LYS A 111 2.76 -26.74 -3.48
N TYR A 112 3.20 -25.49 -3.66
CA TYR A 112 4.48 -25.14 -4.27
C TYR A 112 5.18 -23.98 -3.51
N PRO A 113 5.34 -24.07 -2.17
CA PRO A 113 6.00 -23.01 -1.40
C PRO A 113 7.45 -22.79 -1.85
N GLU A 114 8.15 -23.83 -2.32
CA GLU A 114 9.52 -23.74 -2.84
C GLU A 114 9.63 -23.01 -4.17
N VAL A 115 8.50 -22.76 -4.84
CA VAL A 115 8.41 -21.89 -6.03
C VAL A 115 8.04 -20.47 -5.59
N LEU A 116 7.00 -20.34 -4.76
CA LEU A 116 6.46 -19.05 -4.35
C LEU A 116 7.47 -18.18 -3.58
N TYR A 117 8.29 -18.80 -2.73
CA TYR A 117 9.29 -18.10 -1.90
C TYR A 117 10.69 -18.04 -2.54
N ASP A 118 10.87 -18.59 -3.74
CA ASP A 118 12.12 -18.51 -4.50
C ASP A 118 12.08 -17.33 -5.47
N SER A 119 12.89 -16.30 -5.20
CA SER A 119 12.92 -15.07 -6.02
C SER A 119 13.30 -15.33 -7.48
N SER A 120 14.15 -16.32 -7.76
CA SER A 120 14.57 -16.65 -9.12
C SER A 120 13.41 -17.28 -9.89
N LYS A 121 12.74 -18.27 -9.29
CA LYS A 121 11.59 -18.94 -9.91
C LYS A 121 10.42 -17.98 -10.10
N MET A 122 10.15 -17.11 -9.13
CA MET A 122 9.11 -16.08 -9.27
C MET A 122 9.41 -15.07 -10.37
N LYS A 123 10.68 -14.69 -10.60
CA LYS A 123 11.06 -13.87 -11.77
C LYS A 123 10.75 -14.58 -13.09
N HIS A 124 10.96 -15.90 -13.16
CA HIS A 124 10.60 -16.70 -14.33
C HIS A 124 9.06 -16.80 -14.52
N ILE A 125 8.31 -16.93 -13.44
CA ILE A 125 6.84 -16.85 -13.49
C ILE A 125 6.37 -15.48 -13.98
N LEU A 126 6.99 -14.39 -13.50
CA LEU A 126 6.67 -13.04 -13.96
C LEU A 126 6.98 -12.85 -15.45
N SER A 127 8.06 -13.45 -15.99
CA SER A 127 8.36 -13.38 -17.42
C SER A 127 7.33 -14.13 -18.28
N TYR A 128 6.80 -15.26 -17.79
CA TYR A 128 5.65 -15.95 -18.42
C TYR A 128 4.44 -15.02 -18.55
N PHE A 129 4.02 -14.39 -17.44
CA PHE A 129 2.88 -13.47 -17.46
C PHE A 129 3.16 -12.22 -18.30
N LEU A 130 4.38 -11.69 -18.32
CA LEU A 130 4.74 -10.55 -19.16
C LEU A 130 4.61 -10.87 -20.65
N SER A 131 5.04 -12.07 -21.06
CA SER A 131 4.92 -12.55 -22.44
C SER A 131 3.45 -12.76 -22.82
N GLY A 132 2.69 -13.54 -22.04
CA GLY A 132 1.27 -13.76 -22.32
C GLY A 132 0.43 -12.48 -22.28
N GLY A 133 0.74 -11.55 -21.38
CA GLY A 133 0.10 -10.23 -21.33
C GLY A 133 0.40 -9.37 -22.56
N THR A 134 1.60 -9.51 -23.13
CA THR A 134 1.95 -8.88 -24.39
C THR A 134 1.14 -9.46 -25.54
N ASP A 135 0.98 -10.78 -25.60
CA ASP A 135 0.09 -11.43 -26.58
C ASP A 135 -1.34 -10.93 -26.45
N HIS A 136 -1.86 -10.77 -25.23
CA HIS A 136 -3.20 -10.23 -25.02
C HIS A 136 -3.35 -8.81 -25.59
N ILE A 137 -2.36 -7.94 -25.38
CA ILE A 137 -2.35 -6.56 -25.92
C ILE A 137 -2.31 -6.55 -27.45
N LEU A 138 -1.44 -7.37 -28.05
CA LEU A 138 -1.26 -7.40 -29.51
C LEU A 138 -2.51 -7.95 -30.21
N ASN A 139 -3.24 -8.86 -29.55
CA ASN A 139 -4.48 -9.44 -30.04
C ASN A 139 -5.75 -8.66 -29.65
N GLY A 140 -5.64 -7.47 -29.05
CA GLY A 140 -6.79 -6.65 -28.66
C GLY A 140 -7.66 -7.26 -27.54
N ARG A 141 -7.09 -8.17 -26.73
CA ARG A 141 -7.77 -8.80 -25.59
C ARG A 141 -7.52 -8.00 -24.30
N ASP A 142 -7.96 -6.75 -24.26
CA ASP A 142 -7.61 -5.81 -23.18
C ASP A 142 -8.05 -6.29 -21.80
N GLY A 143 -9.21 -6.96 -21.70
CA GLY A 143 -9.69 -7.54 -20.44
C GLY A 143 -8.75 -8.62 -19.88
N ALA A 144 -8.21 -9.47 -20.75
CA ALA A 144 -7.21 -10.47 -20.37
C ALA A 144 -5.89 -9.79 -20.00
N ALA A 145 -5.44 -8.80 -20.78
CA ALA A 145 -4.24 -8.02 -20.48
C ALA A 145 -4.31 -7.34 -19.10
N ARG A 146 -5.43 -6.69 -18.74
CA ARG A 146 -5.64 -6.10 -17.40
C ARG A 146 -5.50 -7.13 -16.30
N THR A 147 -6.08 -8.31 -16.51
CA THR A 147 -6.04 -9.42 -15.55
C THR A 147 -4.61 -9.93 -15.38
N THR A 148 -3.87 -10.10 -16.47
CA THR A 148 -2.45 -10.46 -16.42
C THR A 148 -1.60 -9.41 -15.70
N VAL A 149 -1.84 -8.11 -15.94
CA VAL A 149 -1.12 -7.05 -15.20
C VAL A 149 -1.46 -7.08 -13.71
N ALA A 150 -2.72 -7.33 -13.35
CA ALA A 150 -3.10 -7.48 -11.95
C ALA A 150 -2.36 -8.65 -11.29
N VAL A 151 -2.24 -9.81 -11.96
CA VAL A 151 -1.44 -10.95 -11.47
C VAL A 151 0.03 -10.57 -11.29
N ILE A 152 0.64 -9.89 -12.28
CA ILE A 152 2.03 -9.43 -12.20
C ILE A 152 2.23 -8.49 -11.01
N ILE A 153 1.36 -7.49 -10.85
CA ILE A 153 1.42 -6.54 -9.73
C ILE A 153 1.26 -7.29 -8.41
N MET A 154 0.30 -8.21 -8.30
CA MET A 154 0.06 -8.97 -7.09
C MET A 154 1.32 -9.78 -6.71
N PHE A 155 1.96 -10.48 -7.65
CA PHE A 155 3.19 -11.20 -7.36
C PHE A 155 4.38 -10.27 -7.05
N GLU A 156 4.51 -9.13 -7.73
CA GLU A 156 5.53 -8.12 -7.38
C GLU A 156 5.34 -7.60 -5.94
N GLU A 157 4.10 -7.30 -5.54
CA GLU A 157 3.76 -6.86 -4.18
C GLU A 157 3.98 -7.99 -3.16
N PHE A 158 3.59 -9.23 -3.49
CA PHE A 158 3.83 -10.40 -2.64
C PHE A 158 5.31 -10.67 -2.41
N ILE A 159 6.14 -10.63 -3.46
CA ILE A 159 7.59 -10.79 -3.33
C ILE A 159 8.17 -9.68 -2.43
N ALA A 160 7.74 -8.43 -2.65
CA ALA A 160 8.22 -7.31 -1.85
C ALA A 160 7.82 -7.42 -0.37
N PHE A 161 6.60 -7.87 -0.09
CA PHE A 161 6.02 -8.04 1.25
C PHE A 161 6.54 -9.28 1.97
N SER A 162 6.30 -10.47 1.39
CA SER A 162 6.50 -11.75 2.08
C SER A 162 7.91 -12.32 1.91
N VAL A 163 8.56 -12.10 0.77
CA VAL A 163 9.89 -12.69 0.49
C VAL A 163 11.01 -11.74 0.90
N LEU A 164 11.00 -10.52 0.35
CA LEU A 164 12.06 -9.54 0.56
C LEU A 164 11.86 -8.69 1.82
N LYS A 165 10.63 -8.64 2.37
CA LYS A 165 10.26 -7.80 3.53
C LYS A 165 10.68 -6.33 3.36
N THR A 166 10.63 -5.85 2.12
CA THR A 166 10.93 -4.46 1.72
C THR A 166 9.68 -3.60 1.72
N LYS A 167 8.50 -4.25 1.69
CA LYS A 167 7.23 -3.59 1.88
C LYS A 167 6.59 -4.08 3.15
N ALA A 168 5.89 -3.12 3.69
CA ALA A 168 5.16 -3.19 4.90
C ALA A 168 3.78 -3.81 4.51
N VAL A 169 2.90 -3.09 3.80
CA VAL A 169 1.58 -3.61 3.34
C VAL A 169 1.59 -4.07 1.88
N LEU A 170 0.62 -4.94 1.52
CA LEU A 170 0.21 -5.14 0.12
C LEU A 170 -0.62 -3.95 -0.40
N HIS A 171 -0.17 -3.29 -1.47
CA HIS A 171 -0.91 -2.20 -2.10
C HIS A 171 -2.06 -2.68 -3.01
N LEU A 172 -3.13 -3.22 -2.41
CA LEU A 172 -4.32 -3.72 -3.14
C LEU A 172 -5.03 -2.63 -3.95
N GLN A 173 -4.92 -1.36 -3.54
CA GLN A 173 -5.50 -0.23 -4.29
C GLN A 173 -4.95 -0.16 -5.73
N LYS A 174 -3.68 -0.50 -5.93
CA LYS A 174 -3.03 -0.52 -7.26
C LYS A 174 -3.63 -1.61 -8.16
N LEU A 175 -4.11 -2.72 -7.59
CA LEU A 175 -4.85 -3.75 -8.31
C LEU A 175 -6.23 -3.25 -8.75
N LYS A 176 -6.95 -2.55 -7.87
CA LYS A 176 -8.25 -1.94 -8.25
C LYS A 176 -8.10 -0.98 -9.45
N GLU A 177 -7.05 -0.16 -9.44
CA GLU A 177 -6.76 0.79 -10.52
C GLU A 177 -6.42 0.11 -11.85
N ILE A 178 -5.78 -1.07 -11.84
CA ILE A 178 -5.41 -1.73 -13.09
C ILE A 178 -6.60 -2.38 -13.80
N PHE A 179 -7.62 -2.83 -13.06
CA PHE A 179 -8.83 -3.42 -13.66
C PHE A 179 -9.62 -2.43 -14.52
N ILE A 180 -9.37 -1.13 -14.37
CA ILE A 180 -9.98 -0.06 -15.16
C ILE A 180 -8.99 0.64 -16.08
N ALA A 181 -7.74 0.16 -16.18
CA ALA A 181 -6.69 0.81 -16.96
C ALA A 181 -7.01 0.87 -18.47
N ASP A 182 -6.67 2.01 -19.09
CA ASP A 182 -6.74 2.19 -20.54
C ASP A 182 -5.56 1.49 -21.26
N ASP A 183 -5.71 1.27 -22.56
CA ASP A 183 -4.73 0.53 -23.37
C ASP A 183 -3.37 1.22 -23.36
N HIS A 184 -3.34 2.55 -23.35
CA HIS A 184 -2.10 3.31 -23.18
C HIS A 184 -1.39 2.92 -21.88
N THR A 185 -2.12 2.83 -20.77
CA THR A 185 -1.56 2.45 -19.47
C THR A 185 -1.04 1.02 -19.50
N LEU A 186 -1.78 0.08 -20.10
CA LEU A 186 -1.37 -1.32 -20.24
C LEU A 186 -0.11 -1.45 -21.11
N VAL A 187 -0.12 -0.90 -22.32
CA VAL A 187 1.04 -0.93 -23.22
C VAL A 187 2.26 -0.29 -22.56
N SER A 188 2.08 0.85 -21.87
CA SER A 188 3.17 1.47 -21.11
C SER A 188 3.66 0.62 -19.94
N PHE A 189 2.82 -0.22 -19.35
CA PHE A 189 3.21 -1.11 -18.26
C PHE A 189 4.14 -2.21 -18.76
N PHE A 190 3.76 -2.91 -19.84
CA PHE A 190 4.57 -4.01 -20.39
C PHE A 190 5.84 -3.49 -21.05
N ARG A 191 5.77 -2.39 -21.82
CA ARG A 191 6.93 -1.82 -22.52
C ARG A 191 8.07 -1.40 -21.58
N LYS A 192 7.76 -1.04 -20.34
CA LYS A 192 8.77 -0.70 -19.32
C LYS A 192 9.46 -1.94 -18.73
N ARG A 193 8.86 -3.12 -18.86
CA ARG A 193 9.32 -4.37 -18.24
C ARG A 193 9.96 -5.32 -19.24
N ILE A 194 9.55 -5.27 -20.52
CA ILE A 194 10.15 -6.07 -21.57
C ILE A 194 10.60 -5.19 -22.74
N THR A 195 11.80 -5.46 -23.25
CA THR A 195 12.30 -4.88 -24.49
C THR A 195 11.71 -5.66 -25.66
N CYS A 196 10.65 -5.14 -26.26
CA CYS A 196 9.95 -5.79 -27.37
C CYS A 196 9.49 -4.77 -28.41
N SER A 197 10.00 -4.91 -29.64
CA SER A 197 9.66 -4.03 -30.77
C SER A 197 8.16 -4.04 -31.12
N CYS A 198 7.45 -5.15 -30.85
CA CYS A 198 5.99 -5.23 -31.01
C CYS A 198 5.27 -4.25 -30.09
N LEU A 199 5.74 -4.10 -28.84
CA LEU A 199 5.18 -3.13 -27.90
C LEU A 199 5.55 -1.70 -28.27
N ASP A 200 6.71 -1.45 -28.87
CA ASP A 200 7.04 -0.12 -29.40
C ASP A 200 6.09 0.30 -30.53
N LYS A 201 5.77 -0.64 -31.44
CA LYS A 201 4.79 -0.42 -32.49
C LYS A 201 3.41 -0.14 -31.89
N LYS A 202 2.92 -1.01 -31.00
CA LYS A 202 1.62 -0.84 -30.33
C LYS A 202 1.56 0.46 -29.52
N HIS A 203 2.66 0.84 -28.87
CA HIS A 203 2.75 2.09 -28.11
C HIS A 203 2.59 3.31 -29.01
N LYS A 204 3.17 3.32 -30.22
CA LYS A 204 2.99 4.41 -31.19
C LYS A 204 1.51 4.53 -31.60
N GLU A 205 0.80 3.41 -31.77
CA GLU A 205 -0.63 3.38 -32.10
C GLU A 205 -1.49 3.97 -30.97
N VAL A 206 -1.24 3.58 -29.72
CA VAL A 206 -2.07 4.03 -28.58
C VAL A 206 -1.63 5.37 -27.97
N LYS A 207 -0.51 5.95 -28.40
CA LYS A 207 0.02 7.22 -27.87
C LYS A 207 -0.92 8.40 -28.11
N SER A 208 -1.68 8.38 -29.21
CA SER A 208 -2.68 9.41 -29.54
C SER A 208 -3.98 9.26 -28.75
N ILE A 209 -4.23 8.09 -28.15
CA ILE A 209 -5.43 7.85 -27.35
C ILE A 209 -5.36 8.71 -26.08
N LYS A 210 -6.41 9.51 -25.91
CA LYS A 210 -6.60 10.39 -24.77
C LYS A 210 -6.67 9.57 -23.48
N LYS A 211 -5.73 9.80 -22.56
CA LYS A 211 -5.68 9.11 -21.28
C LYS A 211 -6.92 9.39 -20.45
N MET A 212 -7.61 8.33 -20.04
CA MET A 212 -8.78 8.44 -19.19
C MET A 212 -8.41 8.20 -17.72
N GLY A 213 -9.19 8.77 -16.83
CA GLY A 213 -9.17 8.55 -15.40
C GLY A 213 -10.58 8.28 -14.92
N TYR A 214 -10.69 7.62 -13.76
CA TYR A 214 -11.95 7.25 -13.16
C TYR A 214 -12.13 7.97 -11.83
N CYS A 215 -13.37 8.36 -11.54
CA CYS A 215 -13.78 8.87 -10.25
C CYS A 215 -14.48 7.73 -9.50
N ASN A 216 -13.96 7.37 -8.33
CA ASN A 216 -14.53 6.34 -7.47
C ASN A 216 -15.71 6.85 -6.62
N ASN A 217 -16.15 8.11 -6.81
CA ASN A 217 -17.35 8.61 -6.14
C ASN A 217 -18.58 8.06 -6.88
N GLU A 218 -19.40 7.27 -6.20
CA GLU A 218 -20.64 6.70 -6.74
C GLU A 218 -21.63 7.80 -7.18
N LYS A 219 -21.63 8.94 -6.50
CA LYS A 219 -22.44 10.12 -6.85
C LYS A 219 -21.77 11.01 -7.90
N CYS A 220 -20.73 10.54 -8.60
CA CYS A 220 -20.04 11.36 -9.59
C CYS A 220 -20.96 11.63 -10.81
N PRO A 221 -21.20 12.89 -11.19
CA PRO A 221 -22.08 13.22 -12.32
C PRO A 221 -21.45 12.89 -13.69
N LEU A 222 -20.25 12.33 -13.73
CA LEU A 222 -19.57 11.97 -14.97
C LEU A 222 -20.13 10.64 -15.51
N PRO A 223 -20.48 10.55 -16.80
CA PRO A 223 -21.00 9.31 -17.37
C PRO A 223 -19.98 8.17 -17.21
N GLY A 224 -20.37 7.13 -16.48
CA GLY A 224 -19.52 5.98 -16.13
C GLY A 224 -18.30 6.33 -15.26
N GLY A 225 -18.33 7.46 -14.55
CA GLY A 225 -17.22 7.93 -13.70
C GLY A 225 -15.96 8.31 -14.48
N LYS A 226 -16.01 8.41 -15.81
CA LYS A 226 -14.83 8.62 -16.68
C LYS A 226 -14.59 10.11 -16.93
N VAL A 227 -13.33 10.54 -16.80
CA VAL A 227 -12.87 11.87 -17.20
C VAL A 227 -11.50 11.80 -17.82
N GLU A 228 -11.21 12.67 -18.79
CA GLU A 228 -9.85 12.83 -19.29
C GLU A 228 -8.89 13.18 -18.14
N ARG A 229 -7.74 12.49 -18.07
CA ARG A 229 -6.78 12.66 -16.98
C ARG A 229 -6.25 14.09 -16.89
N SER A 230 -6.09 14.79 -18.02
CA SER A 230 -5.69 16.21 -18.05
C SER A 230 -6.75 17.15 -17.46
N LYS A 231 -8.04 16.76 -17.52
CA LYS A 231 -9.17 17.50 -16.93
C LYS A 231 -9.47 17.09 -15.49
N MET A 232 -8.98 15.94 -15.05
CA MET A 232 -9.25 15.37 -13.73
C MET A 232 -8.82 16.31 -12.58
N LYS A 233 -7.72 17.08 -12.72
CA LYS A 233 -7.32 18.06 -11.69
C LYS A 233 -8.41 19.11 -11.44
N LYS A 234 -9.07 19.59 -12.49
CA LYS A 234 -10.18 20.55 -12.39
C LYS A 234 -11.45 19.88 -11.86
N ALA A 235 -11.71 18.64 -12.29
CA ALA A 235 -12.87 17.88 -11.84
C ALA A 235 -12.80 17.51 -10.34
N LYS A 236 -11.64 17.05 -9.84
CA LYS A 236 -11.45 16.74 -8.41
C LYS A 236 -11.68 17.97 -7.52
N GLY A 237 -11.21 19.15 -7.95
CA GLY A 237 -11.47 20.40 -7.23
C GLY A 237 -12.96 20.75 -7.15
N LYS A 238 -13.71 20.58 -8.24
CA LYS A 238 -15.16 20.83 -8.26
C LYS A 238 -15.94 19.78 -7.45
N ALA A 239 -15.62 18.50 -7.61
CA ALA A 239 -16.27 17.41 -6.87
C ALA A 239 -16.03 17.53 -5.36
N ARG A 240 -14.80 17.87 -4.93
CA ARG A 240 -14.50 18.12 -3.52
C ARG A 240 -15.29 19.31 -2.97
N LYS A 241 -15.40 20.41 -3.73
CA LYS A 241 -16.23 21.55 -3.33
C LYS A 241 -17.71 21.19 -3.22
N ALA A 242 -18.24 20.41 -4.16
CA ALA A 242 -19.61 19.94 -4.12
C ALA A 242 -19.88 19.00 -2.93
N ALA A 243 -18.96 18.07 -2.64
CA ALA A 243 -19.07 17.18 -1.47
C ALA A 243 -18.99 17.96 -0.14
N VAL A 244 -18.11 18.96 -0.03
CA VAL A 244 -18.05 19.84 1.15
C VAL A 244 -19.33 20.66 1.29
N LYS A 245 -19.91 21.15 0.19
CA LYS A 245 -21.18 21.88 0.22
C LYS A 245 -22.34 20.97 0.65
N ALA A 246 -22.45 19.77 0.07
CA ALA A 246 -23.47 18.80 0.44
C ALA A 246 -23.37 18.37 1.91
N LYS A 247 -22.15 18.10 2.40
CA LYS A 247 -21.94 17.78 3.81
C LYS A 247 -22.33 18.94 4.74
N LYS A 248 -22.05 20.19 4.35
CA LYS A 248 -22.48 21.37 5.12
C LYS A 248 -24.00 21.53 5.14
N GLU A 249 -24.67 21.24 4.04
CA GLU A 249 -26.14 21.26 3.95
C GLU A 249 -26.75 20.13 4.81
N GLU A 250 -26.19 18.92 4.78
CA GLU A 250 -26.60 17.81 5.67
C GLU A 250 -26.35 18.13 7.16
N GLU A 251 -25.24 18.78 7.51
CA GLU A 251 -24.95 19.23 8.88
C GLU A 251 -25.91 20.35 9.34
N GLU A 252 -26.30 21.26 8.46
CA GLU A 252 -27.29 22.32 8.75
C GLU A 252 -28.69 21.72 8.97
N GLU A 253 -29.12 20.77 8.12
CA GLU A 253 -30.40 20.06 8.31
C GLU A 253 -30.43 19.24 9.61
N ALA A 254 -29.33 18.54 9.94
CA ALA A 254 -29.24 17.75 11.17
C ALA A 254 -29.19 18.61 12.45
N HIS A 255 -28.66 19.83 12.38
CA HIS A 255 -28.60 20.74 13.53
C HIS A 255 -30.00 21.22 13.94
N ASP A 256 -30.89 21.44 12.99
CA ASP A 256 -32.26 21.88 13.28
C ASP A 256 -33.07 20.78 14.01
N ASP A 257 -32.87 19.51 13.64
CA ASP A 257 -33.52 18.35 14.29
C ASP A 257 -32.88 18.00 15.66
N SER A 258 -31.57 18.21 15.82
CA SER A 258 -30.83 17.92 17.07
C SER A 258 -31.20 18.84 18.23
N SER A 259 -31.66 20.07 17.95
CA SER A 259 -32.08 21.02 18.98
C SER A 259 -33.27 20.51 19.84
N ALA A 260 -34.11 19.63 19.29
CA ALA A 260 -35.21 18.99 20.01
C ALA A 260 -34.76 17.76 20.84
N ALA A 261 -33.79 16.98 20.34
CA ALA A 261 -33.28 15.79 21.03
C ALA A 261 -32.32 16.12 22.19
N ALA A 262 -31.50 17.16 22.06
CA ALA A 262 -30.58 17.61 23.10
C ALA A 262 -31.30 18.12 24.38
N ALA A 263 -32.57 18.52 24.26
CA ALA A 263 -33.41 18.89 25.42
C ALA A 263 -33.84 17.66 26.24
N GLN A 264 -34.08 16.50 25.60
CA GLN A 264 -34.45 15.25 26.28
C GLN A 264 -33.25 14.54 26.92
N GLN A 265 -32.06 14.64 26.31
CA GLN A 265 -30.86 13.96 26.80
C GLN A 265 -30.29 14.58 28.09
N ARG A 266 -30.46 15.90 28.29
CA ARG A 266 -30.08 16.60 29.53
C ARG A 266 -30.88 16.15 30.76
N GLU A 267 -32.06 15.56 30.59
CA GLU A 267 -32.83 14.96 31.69
C GLU A 267 -32.32 13.56 32.07
N GLN A 268 -31.67 12.83 31.14
CA GLN A 268 -31.15 11.48 31.39
C GLN A 268 -29.72 11.47 31.96
N GLU A 269 -28.86 12.40 31.55
CA GLU A 269 -27.45 12.47 32.01
C GLU A 269 -27.31 12.85 33.50
N GLY A 270 -28.33 13.50 34.09
CA GLY A 270 -28.38 13.81 35.52
C GLY A 270 -28.52 12.57 36.42
N ALA A 271 -29.02 11.45 35.89
CA ALA A 271 -29.17 10.20 36.64
C ALA A 271 -27.92 9.30 36.60
N GLU A 272 -27.11 9.40 35.53
CA GLU A 272 -25.98 8.50 35.29
C GLU A 272 -24.69 8.96 35.99
N THR A 273 -24.53 10.28 36.19
CA THR A 273 -23.41 10.86 36.94
C THR A 273 -23.40 10.44 38.42
N GLN A 274 -24.56 10.10 38.97
CA GLN A 274 -24.69 9.61 40.35
C GLN A 274 -24.22 8.14 40.50
N LEU A 275 -24.29 7.35 39.42
CA LEU A 275 -23.86 5.94 39.39
C LEU A 275 -22.34 5.79 39.16
N GLN A 276 -21.74 6.74 38.42
CA GLN A 276 -20.31 6.71 38.08
C GLN A 276 -19.40 7.06 39.27
N MET A 277 -19.89 7.86 40.22
CA MET A 277 -19.19 8.18 41.47
C MET A 277 -19.05 6.96 42.41
N GLN A 278 -19.89 5.93 42.24
CA GLN A 278 -19.88 4.73 43.06
C GLN A 278 -18.91 3.64 42.54
N ARG A 279 -18.45 3.74 41.28
CA ARG A 279 -17.51 2.78 40.67
C ARG A 279 -16.03 3.11 40.87
N LEU A 280 -15.69 4.32 41.34
CA LEU A 280 -14.30 4.75 41.57
C LEU A 280 -13.68 4.24 42.88
N LEU A 281 -14.37 3.35 43.61
CA LEU A 281 -13.95 2.85 44.93
C LEU A 281 -13.52 1.37 44.93
N ILE A 282 -13.52 0.71 43.78
CA ILE A 282 -13.09 -0.69 43.61
C ILE A 282 -12.08 -0.72 42.45
N ASP A 283 -10.99 -1.46 42.61
CA ASP A 283 -9.86 -1.64 41.68
C ASP A 283 -8.66 -0.70 41.87
N SER A 284 -8.17 -0.70 43.11
CA SER A 284 -6.76 -0.52 43.41
C SER A 284 -5.99 -1.83 43.12
N LEU A 285 -5.20 -1.90 42.05
CA LEU A 285 -4.29 -3.03 41.77
C LEU A 285 -2.84 -2.57 41.51
N PRO A 286 -1.81 -3.26 42.05
CA PRO A 286 -0.39 -3.03 41.77
C PRO A 286 0.19 -4.08 40.79
N PRO A 287 1.51 -4.03 40.46
CA PRO A 287 2.15 -3.14 39.53
C PRO A 287 2.47 -3.80 38.17
N LEU A 288 2.79 -2.91 37.24
CA LEU A 288 3.08 -3.03 35.81
C LEU A 288 4.12 -4.09 35.41
N CYS A 289 3.92 -4.68 34.22
CA CYS A 289 4.97 -5.42 33.54
C CYS A 289 6.12 -4.48 33.11
N LYS A 290 7.36 -4.97 33.11
CA LYS A 290 8.60 -4.19 32.92
C LYS A 290 8.82 -3.60 31.51
N HIS A 291 7.82 -3.61 30.62
CA HIS A 291 7.98 -3.27 29.21
C HIS A 291 7.46 -1.87 28.81
N GLY A 292 7.07 -1.04 29.79
CA GLY A 292 6.92 0.41 29.60
C GLY A 292 5.73 0.87 28.75
N CYS A 293 4.74 0.00 28.51
CA CYS A 293 3.44 0.40 27.97
C CYS A 293 2.38 0.16 29.04
N ASP A 294 1.83 1.23 29.60
CA ASP A 294 0.66 1.12 30.46
C ASP A 294 -0.50 0.63 29.58
N PRO A 295 -1.22 -0.43 29.98
CA PRO A 295 -2.44 -0.80 29.30
C PRO A 295 -3.38 0.41 29.27
N PHE A 296 -4.16 0.54 28.18
CA PHE A 296 -5.15 1.59 28.12
C PHE A 296 -6.07 1.51 29.34
N PRO A 297 -6.44 2.65 29.97
CA PRO A 297 -7.43 2.63 31.03
C PRO A 297 -8.69 1.92 30.54
N ALA A 298 -9.29 1.05 31.36
CA ALA A 298 -10.48 0.32 30.98
C ALA A 298 -11.57 1.27 30.48
N GLY A 299 -12.11 1.00 29.29
CA GLY A 299 -13.12 1.86 28.66
C GLY A 299 -12.58 3.09 27.94
N HIS A 300 -11.25 3.29 27.89
CA HIS A 300 -10.62 4.24 26.98
C HIS A 300 -10.95 3.89 25.53
N ILE A 301 -11.00 4.88 24.64
CA ILE A 301 -11.45 4.65 23.26
C ILE A 301 -10.53 3.69 22.49
N CYS A 302 -9.22 3.74 22.76
CA CYS A 302 -8.25 2.80 22.20
C CYS A 302 -8.36 1.39 22.78
N ASP A 303 -8.78 1.25 24.05
CA ASP A 303 -9.06 -0.05 24.68
C ASP A 303 -10.24 -0.73 23.98
N ARG A 304 -11.36 0.00 23.86
CA ARG A 304 -12.55 -0.49 23.16
C ARG A 304 -12.28 -0.84 21.70
N PHE A 305 -11.47 -0.02 21.02
CA PHE A 305 -11.00 -0.30 19.66
C PHE A 305 -10.27 -1.64 19.58
N VAL A 306 -9.27 -1.84 20.45
CA VAL A 306 -8.43 -3.05 20.42
C VAL A 306 -9.25 -4.29 20.77
N CYS A 307 -10.08 -4.22 21.81
CA CYS A 307 -10.97 -5.31 22.17
C CYS A 307 -11.93 -5.64 21.02
N PHE A 308 -12.59 -4.65 20.44
CA PHE A 308 -13.51 -4.88 19.33
C PHE A 308 -12.82 -5.45 18.09
N TYR A 309 -11.62 -4.96 17.76
CA TYR A 309 -10.81 -5.51 16.67
C TYR A 309 -10.46 -6.98 16.92
N LEU A 310 -9.98 -7.32 18.11
CA LEU A 310 -9.61 -8.68 18.49
C LEU A 310 -10.82 -9.62 18.52
N ASP A 311 -11.95 -9.16 19.06
CA ASP A 311 -13.21 -9.91 19.09
C ASP A 311 -13.75 -10.16 17.68
N THR A 312 -13.64 -9.16 16.79
CA THR A 312 -14.04 -9.31 15.38
C THR A 312 -13.14 -10.31 14.67
N CYS A 313 -11.83 -10.28 14.94
CA CYS A 313 -10.91 -11.29 14.41
C CYS A 313 -11.24 -12.69 14.96
N ALA A 314 -11.52 -12.82 16.26
CA ALA A 314 -11.82 -14.09 16.93
C ALA A 314 -13.18 -14.69 16.56
N SER A 315 -14.18 -13.86 16.27
CA SER A 315 -15.52 -14.28 15.85
C SER A 315 -15.61 -14.67 14.38
N SER A 316 -14.61 -14.31 13.56
CA SER A 316 -14.48 -14.87 12.23
C SER A 316 -14.17 -16.37 12.36
N ASP A 317 -15.12 -17.22 11.95
CA ASP A 317 -14.99 -18.70 11.88
C ASP A 317 -13.69 -19.16 11.16
N ALA A 318 -13.04 -18.25 10.44
CA ALA A 318 -11.74 -18.41 9.85
C ALA A 318 -10.64 -18.81 10.86
N LEU A 319 -10.67 -18.34 12.12
CA LEU A 319 -9.54 -18.48 13.06
C LEU A 319 -9.15 -19.94 13.36
N THR A 320 -10.09 -20.87 13.26
CA THR A 320 -9.86 -22.31 13.52
C THR A 320 -9.32 -23.10 12.30
N LYS A 321 -9.29 -22.49 11.10
CA LYS A 321 -8.96 -23.17 9.83
C LYS A 321 -7.68 -22.65 9.16
N TRP A 322 -6.80 -21.98 9.88
CA TRP A 322 -5.61 -21.30 9.34
C TRP A 322 -4.56 -22.27 8.78
N THR A 323 -4.71 -22.65 7.52
CA THR A 323 -3.60 -23.10 6.68
C THR A 323 -3.61 -22.23 5.42
N GLY A 324 -2.57 -21.43 5.23
CA GLY A 324 -2.35 -20.60 4.03
C GLY A 324 -2.51 -19.07 4.21
N PHE A 325 -1.94 -18.31 3.28
CA PHE A 325 -1.87 -16.84 3.26
C PHE A 325 -3.24 -16.16 3.18
N GLY A 326 -4.16 -16.66 2.35
CA GLY A 326 -5.48 -16.04 2.12
C GLY A 326 -6.36 -16.08 3.36
N ALA A 327 -6.31 -17.18 4.10
CA ALA A 327 -7.06 -17.38 5.34
C ALA A 327 -6.61 -16.44 6.48
N ARG A 328 -5.40 -15.87 6.40
CA ARG A 328 -4.86 -14.95 7.41
C ARG A 328 -5.25 -13.50 7.17
N VAL A 329 -5.37 -13.08 5.91
CA VAL A 329 -5.52 -11.66 5.55
C VAL A 329 -6.97 -11.22 5.51
N VAL A 330 -7.90 -12.08 5.07
CA VAL A 330 -9.32 -11.71 4.93
C VAL A 330 -9.97 -11.32 6.26
N PRO A 331 -9.84 -12.08 7.37
CA PRO A 331 -10.44 -11.69 8.65
C PRO A 331 -9.86 -10.39 9.22
N LEU A 332 -8.58 -10.13 8.94
CA LEU A 332 -7.93 -8.89 9.38
C LEU A 332 -8.47 -7.67 8.62
N LEU A 333 -8.74 -7.82 7.32
CA LEU A 333 -9.39 -6.79 6.51
C LEU A 333 -10.83 -6.54 6.98
N GLU A 334 -11.60 -7.60 7.22
CA GLU A 334 -12.98 -7.50 7.72
C GLU A 334 -13.02 -6.83 9.10
N ALA A 335 -12.09 -7.18 10.00
CA ALA A 335 -11.98 -6.54 11.30
C ALA A 335 -11.56 -5.07 11.20
N LEU A 336 -10.68 -4.71 10.26
CA LEU A 336 -10.33 -3.31 10.00
C LEU A 336 -11.53 -2.52 9.47
N ASP A 337 -12.28 -3.05 8.51
CA ASP A 337 -13.48 -2.40 7.97
C ASP A 337 -14.54 -2.20 9.06
N ALA A 338 -14.80 -3.21 9.89
CA ALA A 338 -15.74 -3.11 11.01
C ALA A 338 -15.31 -2.08 12.07
N VAL A 339 -14.00 -2.00 12.33
CA VAL A 339 -13.43 -1.03 13.26
C VAL A 339 -13.43 0.38 12.67
N GLU A 340 -13.24 0.55 11.36
CA GLU A 340 -13.37 1.84 10.67
C GLU A 340 -14.79 2.38 10.74
N GLU A 341 -15.79 1.52 10.61
CA GLU A 341 -17.20 1.90 10.76
C GLU A 341 -17.52 2.34 12.20
N LYS A 342 -17.00 1.60 13.21
CA LYS A 342 -17.37 1.80 14.61
C LYS A 342 -16.54 2.84 15.35
N TYR A 343 -15.27 3.02 14.97
CA TYR A 343 -14.31 3.90 15.65
C TYR A 343 -13.47 4.75 14.65
N PRO A 344 -14.10 5.50 13.73
CA PRO A 344 -13.37 6.29 12.73
C PRO A 344 -12.47 7.36 13.36
N GLU A 345 -12.84 7.91 14.51
CA GLU A 345 -12.08 8.91 15.28
C GLU A 345 -10.79 8.36 15.90
N VAL A 346 -10.64 7.03 15.96
CA VAL A 346 -9.40 6.38 16.39
C VAL A 346 -8.48 6.20 15.20
N LEU A 347 -8.97 5.68 14.07
CA LEU A 347 -8.18 5.46 12.85
C LEU A 347 -7.64 6.77 12.24
N HIS A 348 -8.42 7.84 12.32
CA HIS A 348 -8.02 9.14 11.75
C HIS A 348 -7.17 10.00 12.69
N ASP A 349 -6.99 9.58 13.94
CA ASP A 349 -6.12 10.24 14.91
C ASP A 349 -4.76 9.54 14.97
N SER A 350 -3.74 10.17 14.39
CA SER A 350 -2.39 9.62 14.31
C SER A 350 -1.75 9.36 15.68
N SER A 351 -2.14 10.12 16.71
CA SER A 351 -1.64 9.92 18.08
C SER A 351 -2.23 8.65 18.69
N LYS A 352 -3.55 8.46 18.56
CA LYS A 352 -4.24 7.27 19.06
C LYS A 352 -3.79 6.01 18.33
N MET A 353 -3.66 6.07 17.01
CA MET A 353 -3.11 4.95 16.24
C MET A 353 -1.69 4.63 16.69
N LYS A 354 -0.82 5.63 16.88
CA LYS A 354 0.53 5.38 17.41
C LYS A 354 0.51 4.67 18.77
N GLN A 355 -0.43 5.00 19.66
CA GLN A 355 -0.57 4.32 20.94
C GLN A 355 -1.03 2.87 20.77
N ILE A 356 -2.06 2.62 19.95
CA ILE A 356 -2.57 1.27 19.65
C ILE A 356 -1.46 0.41 19.03
N LEU A 357 -0.70 1.01 18.13
CA LEU A 357 0.46 0.39 17.52
C LEU A 357 1.52 0.04 18.58
N THR A 358 1.83 0.95 19.50
CA THR A 358 2.78 0.67 20.58
C THR A 358 2.28 -0.47 21.48
N TYR A 359 0.97 -0.50 21.77
CA TYR A 359 0.33 -1.57 22.54
C TYR A 359 0.49 -2.93 21.87
N PHE A 360 0.08 -3.10 20.60
CA PHE A 360 0.24 -4.38 19.89
C PHE A 360 1.70 -4.82 19.76
N SER A 361 2.64 -3.88 19.61
CA SER A 361 4.08 -4.18 19.61
C SER A 361 4.53 -4.79 20.94
N SER A 362 4.07 -4.21 22.05
CA SER A 362 4.42 -4.66 23.40
C SER A 362 3.81 -6.02 23.73
N VAL A 363 2.53 -6.23 23.40
CA VAL A 363 1.82 -7.50 23.61
C VAL A 363 2.41 -8.62 22.74
N GLY A 364 2.68 -8.34 21.46
CA GLY A 364 3.31 -9.30 20.56
C GLY A 364 4.71 -9.72 21.01
N THR A 365 5.49 -8.79 21.58
CA THR A 365 6.81 -9.10 22.15
C THR A 365 6.69 -9.98 23.39
N GLN A 366 5.69 -9.73 24.24
CA GLN A 366 5.46 -10.51 25.47
C GLN A 366 5.05 -11.95 25.16
N GLU A 367 4.15 -12.16 24.18
CA GLU A 367 3.75 -13.51 23.74
C GLU A 367 4.91 -14.29 23.12
N ILE A 368 5.85 -13.63 22.44
CA ILE A 368 7.06 -14.28 21.89
C ILE A 368 8.03 -14.73 22.99
N LEU A 369 8.12 -13.97 24.09
CA LEU A 369 9.05 -14.25 25.19
C LEU A 369 8.52 -15.29 26.19
N ASN A 370 7.21 -15.53 26.20
CA ASN A 370 6.63 -16.60 26.99
C ASN A 370 6.76 -17.92 26.20
N GLU A 371 7.77 -18.72 26.54
CA GLU A 371 8.10 -20.00 25.85
C GLU A 371 6.97 -21.06 25.88
N ASP A 372 5.93 -20.84 26.71
CA ASP A 372 4.72 -21.68 26.81
C ASP A 372 3.54 -21.19 25.95
N GLY A 373 3.72 -20.14 25.15
CA GLY A 373 2.67 -19.61 24.27
C GLY A 373 2.33 -20.58 23.13
N ASP A 374 1.05 -20.93 23.00
CA ASP A 374 0.53 -21.74 21.89
C ASP A 374 1.03 -21.14 20.55
N ALA A 375 1.73 -21.95 19.74
CA ALA A 375 2.38 -21.50 18.51
C ALA A 375 1.39 -20.80 17.54
N ALA A 376 0.10 -21.13 17.64
CA ALA A 376 -0.98 -20.45 16.92
C ALA A 376 -1.17 -18.98 17.34
N ARG A 377 -1.07 -18.66 18.64
CA ARG A 377 -1.21 -17.30 19.19
C ARG A 377 0.00 -16.41 18.85
N ILE A 378 1.21 -16.96 18.92
CA ILE A 378 2.43 -16.26 18.52
C ILE A 378 2.42 -15.95 17.02
N THR A 379 1.95 -16.90 16.20
CA THR A 379 1.80 -16.70 14.75
C THR A 379 0.71 -15.67 14.42
N SER A 380 -0.39 -15.66 15.18
CA SER A 380 -1.46 -14.67 15.06
C SER A 380 -0.98 -13.27 15.44
N ALA A 381 -0.38 -13.08 16.62
CA ALA A 381 0.15 -11.78 17.06
C ALA A 381 1.21 -11.21 16.08
N LYS A 382 2.05 -12.09 15.53
CA LYS A 382 3.03 -11.72 14.50
C LYS A 382 2.38 -11.37 13.15
N ALA A 383 1.28 -12.03 12.79
CA ALA A 383 0.48 -11.69 11.61
C ALA A 383 -0.27 -10.36 11.79
N HIS A 384 -0.88 -10.10 12.96
CA HIS A 384 -1.49 -8.82 13.32
C HIS A 384 -0.46 -7.68 13.31
N TYR A 385 0.72 -7.91 13.89
CA TYR A 385 1.82 -6.94 13.84
C TYR A 385 2.33 -6.73 12.40
N MET A 386 2.49 -7.77 11.60
CA MET A 386 2.92 -7.61 10.21
C MET A 386 1.84 -7.01 9.30
N PHE A 387 0.57 -7.07 9.66
CA PHE A 387 -0.54 -6.54 8.86
C PHE A 387 -0.95 -5.11 9.25
N LEU A 388 -0.83 -4.74 10.53
CA LEU A 388 -1.11 -3.38 11.01
C LEU A 388 0.11 -2.43 10.89
N PHE A 389 1.33 -2.97 10.78
CA PHE A 389 2.59 -2.20 10.84
C PHE A 389 3.56 -2.50 9.71
N GLY A 390 3.34 -3.61 9.03
CA GLY A 390 3.72 -3.72 7.65
C GLY A 390 2.65 -3.00 6.87
#